data_AF-A0A9D2S9T6-F1
#
_entry.id   AF-A0A9D2S9T6-F1
#
_cell.length_a   1.000
_cell.length_b   1.000
_cell.length_c   1.000
_cell.angle_alpha   90.00
_cell.angle_beta   90.00
_cell.angle_gamma   90.00
#
_symmetry.space_group_name_H-M   'P 1'
#
loop_
_entity.id
_entity.type
_entity.pdbx_description
1 polymer ?
#
loop_
_entity_poly.entity_id
_entity_poly.type
_entity_poly.pdbx_seq_one_letter_code
_entity_poly.pdbx_strand_id
1 'polypeptide(L)'
;MKKFFEEFKQFALKGNMFDMAVGIIIGGAFTGVVNSLTDNFINPLLKFLTGAATYSTQELLGYLSSFLSAFLNFIIMAFVLFCLLKVINKIMTLGRKNENDETPTTKKCPYCMSEIDINAKRCPHCTSVLETAENTGDNNTAKDSV
;
A
#
# COMPACT_ATOMS: atom_id res chain seq x y z
N MET A 1 -28.58 21.06 11.12
CA MET A 1 -27.77 20.51 10.01
C MET A 1 -26.33 21.04 9.95
N LYS A 2 -26.08 22.35 10.10
CA LYS A 2 -24.70 22.90 10.09
C LYS A 2 -23.77 22.26 11.15
N LYS A 3 -24.25 22.09 12.39
CA LYS A 3 -23.49 21.43 13.49
C LYS A 3 -23.00 20.02 13.13
N PHE A 4 -23.88 19.20 12.55
CA PHE A 4 -23.53 17.82 12.17
C PHE A 4 -22.46 17.79 11.07
N PHE A 5 -22.51 18.74 10.12
CA PHE A 5 -21.51 18.84 9.07
C PHE A 5 -20.15 19.33 9.58
N GLU A 6 -20.14 20.21 10.59
CA GLU A 6 -18.91 20.65 11.27
C GLU A 6 -18.29 19.53 12.11
N GLU A 7 -19.11 18.77 12.86
CA GLU A 7 -18.67 17.59 13.61
C GLU A 7 -18.17 16.47 12.67
N PHE A 8 -18.86 16.23 11.56
CA PHE A 8 -18.45 15.26 10.54
C PHE A 8 -17.15 15.69 9.86
N LYS A 9 -16.99 16.98 9.52
CA LYS A 9 -15.75 17.50 8.95
C LYS A 9 -14.59 17.38 9.94
N GLN A 10 -14.79 17.71 11.22
CA GLN A 10 -13.74 17.53 12.23
C GLN A 10 -13.40 16.05 12.47
N PHE A 11 -14.37 15.15 12.34
CA PHE A 11 -14.15 13.71 12.44
C PHE A 11 -13.41 13.16 11.22
N ALA A 12 -13.82 13.55 10.00
CA ALA A 12 -13.22 13.14 8.74
C ALA A 12 -11.78 13.67 8.56
N LEU A 13 -11.48 14.86 9.09
CA LEU A 13 -10.14 15.46 9.06
C LEU A 13 -9.19 14.89 10.12
N LYS A 14 -9.63 13.94 10.96
CA LYS A 14 -8.70 13.15 11.76
C LYS A 14 -7.89 12.28 10.80
N GLY A 15 -6.67 12.72 10.47
CA GLY A 15 -5.79 12.06 9.50
C GLY A 15 -5.66 10.54 9.70
N ASN A 16 -5.57 10.09 10.95
CA ASN A 16 -5.50 8.66 11.29
C ASN A 16 -6.70 7.83 10.79
N MET A 17 -7.88 8.42 10.63
CA MET A 17 -9.06 7.73 10.09
C MET A 17 -9.13 7.83 8.57
N PHE A 18 -8.76 8.98 8.01
CA PHE A 18 -8.80 9.21 6.56
C PHE A 18 -7.84 8.27 5.84
N ASP A 19 -6.59 8.16 6.30
CA ASP A 19 -5.57 7.32 5.67
C ASP A 19 -5.93 5.82 5.78
N MET A 20 -6.49 5.40 6.91
CA MET A 20 -7.02 4.03 7.08
C MET A 20 -8.19 3.75 6.13
N ALA A 21 -9.12 4.71 5.98
CA ALA A 21 -10.27 4.57 5.11
C ALA A 21 -9.85 4.47 3.64
N VAL A 22 -8.90 5.30 3.20
CA VAL A 22 -8.34 5.23 1.85
C VAL A 22 -7.69 3.87 1.61
N GLY A 23 -6.92 3.34 2.56
CA GLY A 23 -6.31 2.02 2.47
C GLY A 23 -7.32 0.88 2.26
N ILE A 24 -8.45 0.90 2.99
CA ILE A 24 -9.51 -0.12 2.84
C ILE A 24 -10.21 0.00 1.47
N ILE A 25 -10.50 1.23 1.02
CA ILE A 25 -11.17 1.46 -0.26
C ILE A 25 -10.28 0.99 -1.43
N ILE A 26 -9.00 1.35 -1.42
CA ILE A 26 -8.04 0.93 -2.46
C ILE A 26 -7.85 -0.59 -2.40
N GLY A 27 -7.70 -1.17 -1.21
CA GLY A 27 -7.57 -2.62 -1.02
C GLY A 27 -8.79 -3.40 -1.55
N GLY A 28 -10.00 -2.89 -1.29
CA GLY A 28 -11.25 -3.45 -1.81
C GLY A 28 -11.34 -3.38 -3.34
N ALA A 29 -11.01 -2.22 -3.92
CA ALA A 29 -11.03 -2.04 -5.37
C ALA A 29 -10.01 -2.94 -6.08
N PHE A 30 -8.80 -3.05 -5.54
CA PHE A 30 -7.73 -3.90 -6.09
C PHE A 30 -8.10 -5.38 -6.04
N THR A 31 -8.71 -5.83 -4.94
CA THR A 31 -9.24 -7.21 -4.83
C THR A 31 -10.27 -7.48 -5.93
N GLY A 32 -11.14 -6.51 -6.25
CA GLY A 32 -12.11 -6.63 -7.35
C GLY A 32 -11.46 -6.82 -8.72
N VAL A 33 -10.36 -6.11 -9.01
CA VAL A 33 -9.60 -6.26 -10.26
C VAL A 33 -8.96 -7.65 -10.34
N VAL A 34 -8.35 -8.12 -9.26
CA VAL A 34 -7.72 -9.45 -9.19
C VAL A 34 -8.77 -10.56 -9.36
N ASN A 35 -9.92 -10.44 -8.70
CA ASN A 35 -11.02 -11.38 -8.84
C ASN A 35 -11.56 -11.40 -10.28
N SER A 36 -11.79 -10.23 -10.88
CA SER A 36 -12.27 -10.15 -12.27
C SER A 36 -11.29 -10.78 -13.26
N LEU A 37 -9.99 -10.57 -13.10
CA LEU A 37 -8.98 -11.22 -13.95
C LEU A 37 -8.96 -12.74 -13.75
N THR A 38 -9.06 -13.19 -12.50
CA THR A 38 -9.07 -14.62 -12.16
C THR A 38 -10.33 -15.32 -12.70
N ASP A 39 -11.49 -14.73 -12.47
CA ASP A 39 -12.78 -15.31 -12.84
C ASP A 39 -13.05 -15.28 -14.34
N ASN A 40 -12.64 -14.20 -15.03
CA ASN A 40 -12.94 -14.03 -16.45
C ASN A 40 -11.86 -14.59 -17.39
N PHE A 41 -10.60 -14.67 -16.95
CA PHE A 41 -9.52 -15.17 -17.80
C PHE A 41 -8.97 -16.51 -17.31
N ILE A 42 -8.66 -16.63 -16.02
CA ILE A 42 -7.97 -17.83 -15.54
C ILE A 42 -8.92 -19.01 -15.34
N ASN A 43 -10.07 -18.82 -14.70
CA ASN A 43 -11.03 -19.91 -14.49
C ASN A 43 -11.48 -20.55 -15.83
N PRO A 44 -11.77 -19.80 -16.91
CA PRO A 44 -12.05 -20.38 -18.23
C PRO A 44 -10.84 -21.08 -18.85
N LEU A 45 -9.64 -20.51 -18.72
CA LEU A 45 -8.42 -21.12 -19.23
C LEU A 45 -8.11 -22.45 -18.53
N LEU A 46 -8.31 -22.50 -17.21
CA LEU A 46 -8.18 -23.71 -16.41
C LEU A 46 -9.22 -24.75 -16.83
N LYS A 47 -10.49 -24.37 -16.96
CA LYS A 47 -11.56 -25.27 -17.44
C LYS A 47 -11.26 -25.86 -18.83
N PHE A 48 -10.61 -25.09 -19.69
CA PHE A 48 -10.18 -25.53 -21.01
C PHE A 48 -8.99 -26.50 -20.93
N LEU A 49 -7.96 -26.17 -20.14
CA LEU A 49 -6.76 -27.00 -19.96
C LEU A 49 -7.02 -28.30 -19.19
N THR A 50 -7.90 -28.26 -18.18
CA THR A 50 -8.35 -29.45 -17.45
C THR A 50 -9.49 -30.19 -18.16
N GLY A 51 -9.86 -29.74 -19.36
CA GLY A 51 -10.70 -30.46 -20.31
C GLY A 51 -11.98 -31.00 -19.70
N ALA A 52 -12.93 -30.13 -19.36
CA ALA A 52 -14.22 -30.55 -18.81
C ALA A 52 -14.10 -31.49 -17.58
N ALA A 53 -13.00 -31.45 -16.83
CA ALA A 53 -12.99 -31.91 -15.46
C ALA A 53 -13.81 -30.92 -14.61
N THR A 54 -15.12 -30.96 -14.81
CA THR A 54 -16.04 -30.68 -13.73
C THR A 54 -15.58 -31.56 -12.57
N TYR A 55 -15.07 -30.96 -11.49
CA TYR A 55 -14.91 -31.63 -10.20
C TYR A 55 -16.29 -32.00 -9.58
N SER A 56 -17.25 -32.37 -10.43
CA SER A 56 -18.52 -33.01 -10.12
C SER A 56 -18.34 -34.52 -10.27
N THR A 57 -17.42 -35.11 -9.53
CA THR A 57 -17.52 -36.54 -9.24
C THR A 57 -18.56 -36.69 -8.13
N GLN A 58 -19.82 -36.77 -8.55
CA GLN A 58 -20.92 -37.51 -7.92
C GLN A 58 -21.01 -37.43 -6.38
N GLU A 59 -21.86 -36.53 -5.90
CA GLU A 59 -22.76 -36.54 -4.70
C GLU A 59 -22.34 -37.18 -3.34
N LEU A 60 -21.16 -37.77 -3.18
CA LEU A 60 -20.62 -38.25 -1.90
C LEU A 60 -19.17 -37.78 -1.63
N LEU A 61 -18.45 -37.30 -2.66
CA LEU A 61 -17.09 -36.72 -2.57
C LEU A 61 -17.07 -35.16 -2.60
N GLY A 62 -18.23 -34.51 -2.72
CA GLY A 62 -18.36 -33.05 -2.91
C GLY A 62 -17.76 -32.16 -1.82
N TYR A 63 -17.62 -32.67 -0.60
CA TYR A 63 -16.95 -31.95 0.50
C TYR A 63 -15.42 -31.95 0.35
N LEU A 64 -14.84 -32.98 -0.26
CA LEU A 64 -13.39 -33.08 -0.48
C LEU A 64 -12.95 -32.29 -1.72
N SER A 65 -13.79 -32.26 -2.76
CA SER A 65 -13.49 -31.54 -4.00
C SER A 65 -13.69 -30.02 -3.90
N SER A 66 -14.63 -29.55 -3.07
CA SER A 66 -14.84 -28.12 -2.86
C SER A 66 -13.63 -27.46 -2.17
N PHE A 67 -13.01 -28.16 -1.22
CA PHE A 67 -11.80 -27.68 -0.56
C PHE A 67 -10.59 -27.63 -1.51
N LEU A 68 -10.39 -28.67 -2.34
CA LEU A 68 -9.28 -28.70 -3.30
C LEU A 68 -9.44 -27.61 -4.38
N SER A 69 -10.67 -27.36 -4.83
CA SER A 69 -10.98 -26.27 -5.77
C SER A 69 -10.72 -24.89 -5.15
N ALA A 70 -11.14 -24.67 -3.89
CA ALA A 70 -10.88 -23.44 -3.17
C ALA A 70 -9.37 -23.23 -2.92
N PHE A 71 -8.63 -24.30 -2.58
CA PHE A 71 -7.19 -24.25 -2.39
C PHE A 71 -6.45 -23.97 -3.71
N LEU A 72 -6.86 -24.59 -4.81
CA LEU A 72 -6.31 -24.32 -6.14
C LEU A 72 -6.53 -22.85 -6.52
N ASN A 73 -7.76 -22.34 -6.34
CA ASN A 73 -8.10 -20.94 -6.59
C ASN A 73 -7.25 -19.98 -5.72
N PHE A 74 -7.03 -20.32 -4.45
CA PHE A 74 -6.15 -19.56 -3.57
C PHE A 74 -4.70 -19.49 -4.09
N ILE A 75 -4.13 -20.63 -4.52
CA ILE A 75 -2.78 -20.68 -5.11
C ILE A 75 -2.73 -19.86 -6.41
N ILE A 76 -3.75 -19.96 -7.26
CA ILE A 76 -3.85 -19.22 -8.51
C ILE A 76 -3.94 -17.72 -8.24
N MET A 77 -4.81 -17.27 -7.34
CA MET A 77 -4.99 -15.87 -6.99
C MET A 77 -3.70 -15.29 -6.38
N ALA A 78 -3.02 -16.04 -5.52
CA ALA A 78 -1.70 -15.66 -4.99
C ALA A 78 -0.66 -15.52 -6.11
N PHE A 79 -0.66 -16.45 -7.08
CA PHE A 79 0.24 -16.38 -8.24
C PHE A 79 -0.08 -15.21 -9.16
N VAL A 80 -1.36 -14.88 -9.41
CA VAL A 80 -1.77 -13.72 -10.20
C VAL A 80 -1.34 -12.43 -9.51
N LEU A 81 -1.58 -12.30 -8.21
CA LEU A 81 -1.15 -11.14 -7.45
C LEU A 81 0.37 -10.96 -7.54
N PHE A 82 1.13 -12.04 -7.34
CA PHE A 82 2.57 -12.03 -7.51
C PHE A 82 2.99 -11.61 -8.93
N CYS A 83 2.32 -12.12 -9.96
CA CYS A 83 2.61 -11.79 -11.34
C CYS A 83 2.29 -10.32 -11.66
N LEU A 84 1.16 -9.80 -11.17
CA LEU A 84 0.78 -8.39 -11.31
C LEU A 84 1.77 -7.46 -10.63
N LEU A 85 2.18 -7.76 -9.38
CA LEU A 85 3.21 -6.99 -8.67
C LEU A 85 4.55 -7.06 -9.40
N LYS A 86 4.91 -8.21 -9.97
CA LYS A 86 6.12 -8.35 -10.78
C LYS A 86 6.05 -7.57 -12.09
N VAL A 87 4.90 -7.52 -12.75
CA VAL A 87 4.68 -6.72 -13.98
C VAL A 87 4.77 -5.23 -13.64
N ILE A 88 4.13 -4.79 -12.57
CA ILE A 88 4.20 -3.40 -12.11
C ILE A 88 5.62 -3.04 -11.72
N ASN A 89 6.31 -3.84 -10.90
CA ASN A 89 7.73 -3.64 -10.56
C ASN A 89 8.62 -3.65 -11.80
N LYS A 90 8.33 -4.48 -12.80
CA LYS A 90 9.08 -4.54 -14.06
C LYS A 90 8.82 -3.32 -14.96
N ILE A 91 7.61 -2.80 -14.99
CA ILE A 91 7.24 -1.61 -15.77
C ILE A 91 7.77 -0.35 -15.09
N MET A 92 7.65 -0.24 -13.76
CA MET A 92 8.22 0.86 -12.99
C MET A 92 9.75 0.91 -13.12
N THR A 93 10.43 -0.25 -13.16
CA THR A 93 11.89 -0.31 -13.37
C THR A 93 12.33 -0.07 -14.82
N LEU A 94 11.47 -0.27 -15.82
CA LEU A 94 11.74 0.10 -17.22
C LEU A 94 11.33 1.54 -17.56
N GLY A 95 10.44 2.15 -16.79
CA GLY A 95 9.80 3.43 -17.10
C GLY A 95 10.45 4.66 -16.50
N ARG A 96 10.94 4.61 -15.24
CA ARG A 96 11.71 5.68 -14.59
C ARG A 96 12.01 5.33 -13.13
N LYS A 97 13.25 5.55 -12.75
CA LYS A 97 13.64 5.87 -11.36
C LYS A 97 12.96 7.20 -11.01
N ASN A 98 12.28 7.25 -9.86
CA ASN A 98 11.54 8.38 -9.27
C ASN A 98 10.12 8.58 -9.87
N GLU A 99 9.08 8.19 -9.13
CA GLU A 99 8.07 9.10 -8.57
C GLU A 99 7.04 8.29 -7.77
N ASN A 100 6.72 8.76 -6.55
CA ASN A 100 5.70 8.23 -5.64
C ASN A 100 6.02 6.95 -4.84
N ASP A 101 7.03 7.04 -3.98
CA ASP A 101 6.81 6.58 -2.61
C ASP A 101 6.45 7.83 -1.80
N GLU A 102 5.39 7.72 -1.01
CA GLU A 102 4.93 8.70 -0.03
C GLU A 102 6.00 8.91 1.04
N THR A 103 7.13 9.52 0.70
CA THR A 103 8.11 9.94 1.69
C THR A 103 7.48 11.14 2.41
N PRO A 104 7.37 11.11 3.75
CA PRO A 104 6.80 12.22 4.51
C PRO A 104 7.52 13.51 4.12
N THR A 105 6.83 14.39 3.41
CA THR A 105 7.35 15.68 2.95
C THR A 105 7.59 16.63 4.12
N THR A 106 7.19 16.23 5.33
CA THR A 106 7.31 16.97 6.57
C THR A 106 8.25 16.28 7.57
N LYS A 107 9.28 17.02 8.01
CA LYS A 107 10.08 16.69 9.20
C LYS A 107 9.53 17.47 10.40
N LYS A 108 9.65 16.92 11.61
CA LYS A 108 9.35 17.68 12.83
C LYS A 108 10.54 18.55 13.21
N CYS A 109 10.30 19.84 13.45
CA CYS A 109 11.33 20.73 13.95
C CYS A 109 11.74 20.34 15.38
N PRO A 110 13.02 20.08 15.68
CA PRO A 110 13.47 19.66 17.02
C PRO A 110 13.31 20.75 18.10
N TYR A 111 13.13 22.02 17.71
CA TYR A 111 13.00 23.13 18.64
C TYR A 111 11.56 23.46 19.03
N CYS A 112 10.62 23.40 18.07
CA CYS A 112 9.23 23.80 18.29
C CYS A 112 8.21 22.71 17.99
N MET A 113 8.66 21.52 17.58
CA MET A 113 7.82 20.35 17.27
C MET A 113 6.75 20.56 16.18
N SER A 114 6.78 21.69 15.47
CA SER A 114 5.92 21.93 14.31
C SER A 114 6.37 21.11 13.11
N GLU A 115 5.39 20.73 12.28
CA GLU A 115 5.63 20.07 11.00
C GLU A 115 6.12 21.09 9.98
N ILE A 116 7.28 20.82 9.39
CA ILE A 116 7.95 21.70 8.44
C ILE A 116 8.44 20.89 7.24
N ASP A 117 8.59 21.54 6.10
CA ASP A 117 9.10 20.89 4.89
C ASP A 117 10.49 20.26 5.14
N ILE A 118 10.71 19.08 4.57
CA ILE A 118 11.96 18.32 4.74
C ILE A 118 13.21 19.12 4.30
N ASN A 119 13.05 20.02 3.33
CA ASN A 119 14.13 20.87 2.81
C ASN A 119 14.23 22.24 3.51
N ALA A 120 13.39 22.52 4.51
CA ALA A 120 13.45 23.80 5.22
C ALA A 120 14.79 23.93 5.98
N LYS A 121 15.59 24.94 5.59
CA LYS A 121 16.84 25.36 6.27
C LYS A 121 16.57 26.23 7.51
N ARG A 122 15.37 26.80 7.59
CA ARG A 122 14.91 27.62 8.71
C ARG A 122 13.46 27.28 9.03
N CYS A 123 13.16 27.10 10.31
CA CYS A 123 11.80 26.82 10.74
C CYS A 123 10.94 28.10 10.64
N PRO A 124 9.78 28.09 9.96
CA PRO A 124 8.89 29.25 9.88
C PRO A 124 8.18 29.58 11.21
N HIS A 125 8.05 28.59 12.10
CA HIS A 125 7.31 28.76 13.37
C HIS A 125 8.18 29.34 14.49
N CYS A 126 9.44 28.90 14.62
CA CYS A 126 10.34 29.37 15.67
C CYS A 126 11.59 30.06 15.16
N THR A 127 11.75 30.22 13.84
CA THR A 127 12.92 30.89 13.21
C THR A 127 14.28 30.27 13.53
N SER A 128 14.32 29.09 14.14
CA SER A 128 15.56 28.35 14.35
C SER A 128 16.13 27.90 13.01
N VAL A 129 17.45 27.92 12.91
CA VAL A 129 18.19 27.37 11.76
C VAL A 129 18.26 25.86 11.94
N LEU A 130 17.97 25.10 10.89
CA LEU A 130 17.99 23.65 10.90
C LEU A 130 19.12 23.19 9.99
N GLU A 131 20.10 22.50 10.56
CA GLU A 131 21.20 21.91 9.82
C GLU A 131 20.66 20.75 8.97
N THR A 132 20.96 20.77 7.66
CA THR A 132 20.46 19.80 6.69
C THR A 132 21.10 18.42 6.87
N ALA A 133 20.31 17.36 6.67
CA ALA A 133 20.65 15.96 6.89
C ALA A 133 21.62 15.34 5.85
N GLU A 134 22.63 16.09 5.38
CA GLU A 134 23.77 15.53 4.65
C GLU A 134 24.97 15.24 5.56
N ASN A 135 24.92 15.62 6.85
CA ASN A 135 25.97 15.34 7.84
C ASN A 135 25.50 14.35 8.93
N THR A 136 24.87 13.25 8.52
CA THR A 136 24.69 12.08 9.40
C THR A 136 25.56 10.92 8.93
N GLY A 137 26.80 11.24 8.57
CA GLY A 137 27.89 10.30 8.35
C GLY A 137 29.17 11.03 8.74
N ASP A 138 29.85 10.50 9.75
CA ASP A 138 31.15 10.97 10.24
C ASP A 138 31.14 12.33 10.97
N ASN A 139 31.19 12.29 12.31
CA ASN A 139 32.48 12.38 13.01
C ASN A 139 32.26 12.48 14.53
N ASN A 140 32.80 11.48 15.24
CA ASN A 140 33.32 11.69 16.57
C ASN A 140 34.39 12.79 16.51
N THR A 141 34.08 13.98 17.01
CA THR A 141 35.03 14.91 17.64
C THR A 141 34.36 15.32 18.94
N ALA A 142 34.63 14.58 20.02
CA ALA A 142 35.65 14.98 20.98
C ALA A 142 35.37 16.38 21.54
N LYS A 143 34.85 16.39 22.78
CA LYS A 143 35.48 17.09 23.91
C LYS A 143 36.42 18.23 23.49
N ASP A 144 36.03 19.48 23.75
CA ASP A 144 36.80 20.50 24.47
C ASP A 144 35.98 21.82 24.51
N SER A 145 35.51 22.25 25.69
CA SER A 145 36.24 23.15 26.59
C SER A 145 36.40 24.58 26.03
N VAL A 146 35.46 25.49 26.34
CA VAL A 146 35.61 26.74 27.12
C VAL A 146 34.22 27.25 27.48
#